data_AF-A0A7S2MFT2-F1
#
_entry.id   AF-A0A7S2MFT2-F1
#
_cell.length_a   1.000
_cell.length_b   1.000
_cell.length_c   1.000
_cell.angle_alpha   90.00
_cell.angle_beta   90.00
_cell.angle_gamma   90.00
#
_symmetry.space_group_name_H-M   'P 1'
#
loop_
_entity.id
_entity.type
_entity.pdbx_description
1 polymer ?
#
loop_
_entity_poly.entity_id
_entity_poly.type
_entity_poly.pdbx_seq_one_letter_code
_entity_poly.pdbx_strand_id
1 'polypeptide(L)'
;MLLVTAALMYKPAAQRAAGVTMTGVTADTRFRRAKLLDMMEDVSARDVVNVLGRWQSYKEWDSVGMLPEMDKLFDSEWQPLAPLPAQMPSFFYTRRSSTDAYKEQVQRFESSGLEYKAELKSYKLGEKNDPRPTPQRRGWAKRRRQVQRYWHAENVGLLPFTDKRMAASIGCTVAELQSLPINPRAADVVFDALSRSQAGITEEETADERRAGWTTAGGAFDAQAFEADL
;
A
#
# COMPACT_ATOMS: atom_id res chain seq x y z
N MET A 1 22.35 -52.84 10.70
CA MET A 1 21.60 -52.52 9.48
C MET A 1 21.04 -51.11 9.65
N LEU A 2 21.48 -50.17 8.81
CA LEU A 2 21.11 -48.75 8.85
C LEU A 2 19.62 -48.54 8.55
N LEU A 3 19.04 -47.49 9.13
CA LEU A 3 18.19 -46.55 8.38
C LEU A 3 18.17 -45.19 9.07
N VAL A 4 18.77 -44.21 8.37
CA VAL A 4 18.75 -42.77 8.62
C VAL A 4 17.78 -42.18 7.61
N THR A 5 16.85 -41.34 8.04
CA THR A 5 16.09 -40.39 7.18
C THR A 5 15.72 -39.19 8.06
N ALA A 6 16.52 -38.12 8.05
CA ALA A 6 16.49 -36.99 7.10
C ALA A 6 15.50 -35.90 7.54
N ALA A 7 15.96 -35.04 8.46
CA ALA A 7 15.35 -33.75 8.75
C ALA A 7 15.65 -32.79 7.60
N LEU A 8 14.61 -32.30 6.91
CA LEU A 8 14.72 -31.17 6.01
C LEU A 8 14.89 -29.89 6.85
N MET A 9 16.15 -29.54 7.11
CA MET A 9 16.53 -28.22 7.60
C MET A 9 16.23 -27.18 6.51
N TYR A 10 15.25 -26.31 6.78
CA TYR A 10 15.08 -25.04 6.09
C TYR A 10 16.30 -24.17 6.40
N LYS A 11 17.16 -23.95 5.40
CA LYS A 11 18.30 -23.02 5.52
C LYS A 11 17.80 -21.60 5.21
N PRO A 12 17.88 -20.63 6.14
CA PRO A 12 17.75 -19.23 5.75
C PRO A 12 18.93 -18.84 4.85
N ALA A 13 18.62 -18.06 3.81
CA ALA A 13 19.59 -17.60 2.82
C ALA A 13 20.75 -16.86 3.52
N ALA A 14 21.96 -17.32 3.19
CA ALA A 14 23.20 -16.87 3.76
C ALA A 14 23.48 -15.38 3.50
N GLN A 15 24.05 -14.76 4.52
CA GLN A 15 25.01 -13.66 4.51
C GLN A 15 25.46 -13.21 3.10
N ARG A 16 25.11 -11.97 2.75
CA ARG A 16 25.91 -11.15 1.82
C ARG A 16 26.54 -10.01 2.61
N ALA A 17 27.72 -10.30 3.16
CA ALA A 17 28.72 -9.28 3.42
C ALA A 17 29.48 -9.05 2.10
N ALA A 18 29.12 -7.99 1.39
CA ALA A 18 29.96 -7.37 0.38
C ALA A 18 29.66 -5.88 0.45
N GLY A 19 30.69 -5.07 0.72
CA GLY A 19 30.56 -3.62 0.77
C GLY A 19 30.01 -3.09 -0.54
N VAL A 20 28.75 -2.67 -0.51
CA VAL A 20 28.15 -1.90 -1.60
C VAL A 20 28.30 -0.44 -1.19
N THR A 21 29.15 0.26 -1.92
CA THR A 21 29.20 1.72 -1.93
C THR A 21 27.79 2.21 -2.26
N MET A 22 27.09 2.73 -1.25
CA MET A 22 25.75 3.31 -1.38
C MET A 22 25.80 4.42 -2.43
N THR A 23 25.37 4.12 -3.65
CA THR A 23 24.97 5.15 -4.60
C THR A 23 23.73 5.78 -3.99
N GLY A 24 23.90 6.98 -3.44
CA GLY A 24 22.90 7.62 -2.59
C GLY A 24 21.56 7.74 -3.29
N VAL A 25 20.54 7.08 -2.74
CA VAL A 25 19.15 7.31 -3.13
C VAL A 25 18.87 8.77 -2.85
N THR A 26 18.63 9.55 -3.91
CA THR A 26 18.18 10.93 -3.76
C THR A 26 16.67 10.94 -3.64
N ALA A 27 16.11 12.02 -3.08
CA ALA A 27 14.66 12.26 -3.03
C ALA A 27 13.99 12.11 -4.41
N ASP A 28 14.73 12.36 -5.50
CA ASP A 28 14.25 12.33 -6.88
C ASP A 28 14.30 10.94 -7.55
N THR A 29 14.89 9.92 -6.89
CA THR A 29 14.88 8.53 -7.39
C THR A 29 13.44 8.12 -7.68
N ARG A 30 13.20 7.48 -8.83
CA ARG A 30 11.85 7.23 -9.35
C ARG A 30 11.48 5.75 -9.30
N PHE A 31 10.28 5.45 -8.84
CA PHE A 31 9.70 4.11 -8.81
C PHE A 31 8.43 4.04 -9.65
N ARG A 32 8.17 2.86 -10.21
CA ARG A 32 7.03 2.60 -11.11
C ARG A 32 6.32 1.32 -10.72
N ARG A 33 5.03 1.25 -11.02
CA ARG A 33 4.26 0.00 -10.95
C ARG A 33 4.67 -0.92 -12.10
N ALA A 34 4.63 -2.23 -11.88
CA ALA A 34 4.85 -3.23 -12.93
C ALA A 34 3.75 -3.27 -14.02
N LYS A 35 2.62 -2.56 -13.84
CA LYS A 35 1.46 -2.67 -14.75
C LYS A 35 1.62 -1.79 -16.00
N LEU A 36 1.56 -2.44 -17.17
CA LEU A 36 1.68 -1.86 -18.53
C LEU A 36 0.73 -0.67 -18.85
N LEU A 37 -0.32 -0.44 -18.06
CA LEU A 37 -1.32 0.63 -18.33
C LEU A 37 -1.18 1.86 -17.44
N ASP A 38 -0.31 1.84 -16.41
CA ASP A 38 0.03 2.98 -15.55
C ASP A 38 1.41 3.59 -15.91
N MET A 39 1.94 3.27 -17.09
CA MET A 39 3.33 3.52 -17.53
C MET A 39 3.79 4.99 -17.60
N MET A 40 2.93 5.97 -17.33
CA MET A 40 3.17 7.38 -17.69
C MET A 40 3.59 8.28 -16.51
N GLU A 41 3.53 7.83 -15.26
CA GLU A 41 3.86 8.69 -14.11
C GLU A 41 4.60 7.94 -13.00
N ASP A 42 5.79 8.46 -12.70
CA ASP A 42 6.71 7.92 -11.70
C ASP A 42 6.43 8.53 -10.33
N VAL A 43 6.54 7.73 -9.26
CA VAL A 43 6.54 8.25 -7.88
C VAL A 43 7.97 8.46 -7.41
N SER A 44 8.21 9.55 -6.69
CA SER A 44 9.55 9.83 -6.16
C SER A 44 9.85 8.98 -4.92
N ALA A 45 11.13 8.76 -4.62
CA ALA A 45 11.56 8.16 -3.35
C ALA A 45 11.08 8.96 -2.16
N ARG A 46 10.97 10.29 -2.31
CA ARG A 46 10.35 11.16 -1.32
C ARG A 46 8.90 10.77 -1.03
N ASP A 47 8.11 10.51 -2.06
CA ASP A 47 6.71 10.10 -1.89
C ASP A 47 6.60 8.71 -1.26
N VAL A 48 7.44 7.76 -1.71
CA VAL A 48 7.49 6.40 -1.16
C VAL A 48 7.88 6.43 0.31
N VAL A 49 8.95 7.13 0.67
CA VAL A 49 9.40 7.26 2.05
C VAL A 49 8.33 7.96 2.89
N ASN A 50 7.67 9.00 2.39
CA ASN A 50 6.57 9.67 3.12
C ASN A 50 5.45 8.68 3.49
N VAL A 51 5.16 7.69 2.65
CA VAL A 51 4.22 6.61 2.98
C VAL A 51 4.82 5.65 4.00
N LEU A 52 6.02 5.12 3.75
CA LEU A 52 6.65 4.08 4.60
C LEU A 52 7.00 4.56 6.02
N GLY A 53 7.39 5.82 6.19
CA GLY A 53 7.80 6.37 7.48
C GLY A 53 6.65 6.72 8.42
N ARG A 54 5.39 6.52 7.98
CA ARG A 54 4.18 6.74 8.78
C ARG A 54 3.68 5.50 9.49
N TRP A 55 4.22 4.33 9.16
CA TRP A 55 3.79 3.08 9.77
C TRP A 55 4.93 2.07 9.88
N GLN A 56 4.80 1.20 10.87
CA GLN A 56 5.72 0.11 11.17
C GLN A 56 5.01 -1.23 11.12
N SER A 57 3.72 -1.26 11.44
CA SER A 57 2.92 -2.48 11.35
C SER A 57 1.51 -2.19 10.84
N TYR A 58 0.90 -3.19 10.21
CA TYR A 58 -0.50 -3.14 9.80
C TYR A 58 -1.45 -2.75 10.94
N LYS A 59 -1.16 -3.14 12.18
CA LYS A 59 -2.00 -2.84 13.35
C LYS A 59 -2.20 -1.34 13.59
N GLU A 60 -1.29 -0.51 13.11
CA GLU A 60 -1.44 0.95 13.20
C GLU A 60 -2.50 1.48 12.23
N TRP A 61 -2.73 0.80 11.12
CA TRP A 61 -3.81 1.17 10.21
C TRP A 61 -5.17 0.89 10.87
N ASP A 62 -5.26 -0.21 11.63
CA ASP A 62 -6.47 -0.62 12.34
C ASP A 62 -6.92 0.36 13.43
N SER A 63 -6.02 1.21 13.93
CA SER A 63 -6.32 2.13 15.03
C SER A 63 -6.79 3.51 14.58
N VAL A 64 -6.80 3.80 13.26
CA VAL A 64 -7.09 5.13 12.73
C VAL A 64 -8.16 5.15 11.64
N GLY A 65 -8.63 6.36 11.34
CA GLY A 65 -9.62 6.59 10.29
C GLY A 65 -10.95 5.92 10.60
N MET A 66 -11.54 5.31 9.58
CA MET A 66 -12.88 4.72 9.67
C MET A 66 -12.90 3.25 10.12
N LEU A 67 -11.74 2.60 10.18
CA LEU A 67 -11.65 1.17 10.50
C LEU A 67 -12.12 0.84 11.93
N PRO A 68 -11.75 1.60 12.97
CA PRO A 68 -12.29 1.38 14.32
C PRO A 68 -13.82 1.47 14.38
N GLU A 69 -14.42 2.38 13.63
CA GLU A 69 -15.88 2.52 13.58
C GLU A 69 -16.54 1.35 12.86
N MET A 70 -15.91 0.83 11.80
CA MET A 70 -16.37 -0.37 11.12
C MET A 70 -16.28 -1.61 12.03
N ASP A 71 -15.23 -1.70 12.84
CA ASP A 71 -15.01 -2.82 13.75
C ASP A 71 -16.09 -2.90 14.84
N LYS A 72 -16.64 -1.76 15.28
CA LYS A 72 -17.79 -1.70 16.21
C LYS A 72 -19.08 -2.32 15.65
N LEU A 73 -19.16 -2.55 14.34
CA LEU A 73 -20.33 -3.17 13.71
C LEU A 73 -20.30 -4.71 13.81
N PHE A 74 -19.22 -5.27 14.34
CA PHE A 74 -18.98 -6.70 14.43
C PHE A 74 -18.83 -7.18 15.88
N ASP A 75 -19.09 -8.47 16.11
CA ASP A 75 -18.77 -9.16 17.35
C ASP A 75 -17.32 -9.68 17.37
N SER A 76 -16.96 -10.43 18.42
CA SER A 76 -15.62 -11.04 18.57
C SER A 76 -15.27 -12.08 17.51
N GLU A 77 -16.26 -12.67 16.83
CA GLU A 77 -16.07 -13.62 15.73
C GLU A 77 -16.12 -12.93 14.36
N TRP A 78 -16.14 -11.60 14.35
CA TRP A 78 -16.32 -10.76 13.17
C TRP A 78 -17.63 -11.02 12.43
N GLN A 79 -18.68 -11.46 13.12
CA GLN A 79 -20.04 -11.53 12.57
C GLN A 79 -20.75 -10.19 12.79
N PRO A 80 -21.61 -9.77 11.85
CA PRO A 80 -22.29 -8.48 11.96
C PRO A 80 -23.30 -8.48 13.11
N LEU A 81 -23.25 -7.46 13.98
CA LEU A 81 -24.21 -7.29 15.09
C LEU A 81 -25.62 -6.90 14.61
N ALA A 82 -25.69 -6.24 13.45
CA ALA A 82 -26.92 -5.78 12.82
C ALA A 82 -26.73 -5.77 11.29
N PRO A 83 -27.80 -5.61 10.49
CA PRO A 83 -27.66 -5.41 9.06
C PRO A 83 -26.68 -4.26 8.76
N LEU A 84 -25.59 -4.60 8.07
CA LEU A 84 -24.49 -3.68 7.83
C LEU A 84 -24.89 -2.61 6.78
N PRO A 85 -24.42 -1.36 6.93
CA PRO A 85 -24.67 -0.34 5.95
C PRO A 85 -24.02 -0.70 4.61
N ALA A 86 -24.69 -0.29 3.53
CA ALA A 86 -24.30 -0.64 2.17
C ALA A 86 -23.03 0.10 1.70
N GLN A 87 -22.76 1.29 2.23
CA GLN A 87 -21.63 2.13 1.83
C GLN A 87 -21.11 2.93 3.03
N MET A 88 -19.80 3.17 3.05
CA MET A 88 -19.17 4.08 3.99
C MET A 88 -18.49 5.24 3.22
N PRO A 89 -18.54 6.48 3.73
CA PRO A 89 -17.86 7.60 3.11
C PRO A 89 -16.33 7.42 3.24
N SER A 90 -15.59 7.40 2.12
CA SER A 90 -14.13 7.33 2.15
C SER A 90 -13.47 8.69 1.99
N PHE A 91 -12.28 8.84 2.56
CA PHE A 91 -11.43 10.02 2.47
C PHE A 91 -10.95 10.27 1.03
N PHE A 92 -10.62 9.24 0.25
CA PHE A 92 -10.18 9.41 -1.14
C PHE A 92 -11.35 9.56 -2.13
N TYR A 93 -12.53 9.03 -1.81
CA TYR A 93 -13.74 9.20 -2.64
C TYR A 93 -14.44 10.55 -2.40
N THR A 94 -14.22 11.20 -1.26
CA THR A 94 -14.70 12.58 -1.02
C THR A 94 -13.82 13.64 -1.69
N ARG A 95 -12.59 13.30 -2.12
CA ARG A 95 -11.68 14.15 -2.90
C ARG A 95 -11.51 13.70 -4.37
N ARG A 96 -12.58 13.25 -5.02
CA ARG A 96 -12.64 13.20 -6.49
C ARG A 96 -13.58 14.27 -7.02
N SER A 97 -13.15 15.53 -6.99
CA SER A 97 -13.36 16.33 -8.20
C SER A 97 -12.17 15.98 -9.10
N SER A 98 -12.46 15.35 -10.23
CA SER A 98 -11.47 15.19 -11.31
C SER A 98 -10.84 16.55 -11.57
N THR A 99 -9.52 16.65 -11.46
CA THR A 99 -8.78 17.86 -11.81
C THR A 99 -9.14 18.26 -13.24
N ASP A 100 -9.13 19.56 -13.54
CA ASP A 100 -9.48 20.03 -14.89
C ASP A 100 -8.54 19.46 -15.96
N ALA A 101 -7.31 19.10 -15.58
CA ALA A 101 -6.37 18.35 -16.42
C ALA A 101 -6.86 16.92 -16.81
N TYR A 102 -7.59 16.21 -15.93
CA TYR A 102 -8.21 14.92 -16.26
C TYR A 102 -9.37 15.11 -17.24
N LYS A 103 -10.14 16.20 -17.10
CA LYS A 103 -11.21 16.56 -18.05
C LYS A 103 -10.63 16.92 -19.42
N GLU A 104 -9.51 17.64 -19.47
CA GLU A 104 -8.79 17.97 -20.71
C GLU A 104 -8.19 16.73 -21.39
N GLN A 105 -7.70 15.76 -20.61
CA GLN A 105 -7.14 14.52 -21.16
C GLN A 105 -8.23 13.62 -21.76
N VAL A 106 -9.39 13.49 -21.11
CA VAL A 106 -10.57 12.81 -21.67
C VAL A 106 -11.05 13.51 -22.94
N GLN A 107 -11.08 14.85 -22.94
CA GLN A 107 -11.51 15.64 -24.09
C GLN A 107 -10.53 15.53 -25.29
N ARG A 108 -9.22 15.38 -25.05
CA ARG A 108 -8.22 15.03 -26.08
C ARG A 108 -8.42 13.63 -26.65
N PHE A 109 -8.82 12.66 -25.83
CA PHE A 109 -9.13 11.30 -26.30
C PHE A 109 -10.42 11.27 -27.13
N GLU A 110 -11.48 11.97 -26.72
CA GLU A 110 -12.74 12.11 -27.48
C GLU A 110 -12.55 12.81 -28.83
N SER A 111 -11.64 13.79 -28.90
CA SER A 111 -11.33 14.50 -30.15
C SER A 111 -10.38 13.74 -31.09
N SER A 112 -9.70 12.68 -30.61
CA SER A 112 -8.85 11.80 -31.43
C SER A 112 -9.63 10.70 -32.17
N GLY A 113 -10.94 10.56 -31.94
CA GLY A 113 -11.82 9.60 -32.62
C GLY A 113 -11.63 8.13 -32.21
N LEU A 114 -10.76 7.84 -31.25
CA LEU A 114 -10.65 6.51 -30.63
C LEU A 114 -11.74 6.37 -29.55
N GLU A 115 -12.58 5.34 -29.66
CA GLU A 115 -13.56 5.02 -28.62
C GLU A 115 -12.84 4.68 -27.29
N TYR A 116 -12.74 5.66 -26.39
CA TYR A 116 -12.36 5.40 -25.01
C TYR A 116 -13.58 4.92 -24.24
N LYS A 117 -13.76 3.60 -24.13
CA LYS A 117 -14.66 3.02 -23.13
C LYS A 117 -13.91 2.80 -21.83
N ALA A 118 -13.73 3.86 -21.05
CA ALA A 118 -13.70 3.67 -19.60
C ALA A 118 -15.08 3.21 -19.18
N GLU A 119 -15.33 1.90 -19.23
CA GLU A 119 -16.41 1.35 -18.45
C GLU A 119 -16.08 1.62 -16.98
N LEU A 120 -16.67 2.68 -16.44
CA LEU A 120 -16.91 2.82 -15.02
C LEU A 120 -17.69 1.57 -14.61
N LYS A 121 -16.96 0.52 -14.24
CA LYS A 121 -17.56 -0.69 -13.69
C LYS A 121 -18.29 -0.30 -12.42
N SER A 122 -19.60 -0.20 -12.53
CA SER A 122 -20.50 -0.01 -11.40
C SER A 122 -20.70 -1.37 -10.76
N TYR A 123 -20.05 -1.60 -9.63
CA TYR A 123 -20.20 -2.84 -8.88
C TYR A 123 -21.55 -2.84 -8.17
N LYS A 124 -22.31 -3.92 -8.36
CA LYS A 124 -23.56 -4.11 -7.61
C LYS A 124 -23.20 -4.37 -6.14
N LEU A 125 -24.06 -3.90 -5.24
CA LEU A 125 -23.88 -4.11 -3.80
C LEU A 125 -23.73 -5.61 -3.50
N GLY A 126 -22.63 -6.00 -2.85
CA GLY A 126 -22.34 -7.40 -2.49
C GLY A 126 -21.74 -8.24 -3.62
N GLU A 127 -21.37 -7.64 -4.75
CA GLU A 127 -20.64 -8.34 -5.80
C GLU A 127 -19.26 -8.79 -5.29
N LYS A 128 -18.87 -10.02 -5.62
CA LYS A 128 -17.67 -10.72 -5.10
C LYS A 128 -16.35 -9.96 -5.33
N ASN A 129 -16.35 -8.92 -6.17
CA ASN A 129 -15.19 -8.12 -6.56
C ASN A 129 -15.40 -6.60 -6.37
N ASP A 130 -16.35 -6.15 -5.54
CA ASP A 130 -16.53 -4.72 -5.28
C ASP A 130 -15.25 -4.12 -4.67
N PRO A 131 -14.56 -3.18 -5.35
CA PRO A 131 -13.33 -2.58 -4.88
C PRO A 131 -13.54 -1.66 -3.67
N ARG A 132 -14.77 -1.26 -3.34
CA ARG A 132 -15.02 -0.22 -2.33
C ARG A 132 -14.79 -0.71 -0.90
N PRO A 133 -14.42 0.20 0.03
CA PRO A 133 -14.35 -0.11 1.45
C PRO A 133 -15.76 -0.29 2.03
N THR A 134 -16.12 -1.54 2.34
CA THR A 134 -17.40 -1.87 2.97
C THR A 134 -17.18 -2.60 4.29
N PRO A 135 -18.08 -2.46 5.29
CA PRO A 135 -17.99 -3.23 6.54
C PRO A 135 -17.89 -4.74 6.28
N GLN A 136 -18.68 -5.26 5.33
CA GLN A 136 -18.68 -6.67 4.96
C GLN A 136 -17.28 -7.14 4.55
N ARG A 137 -16.57 -6.32 3.77
CA ARG A 137 -15.21 -6.60 3.32
C ARG A 137 -14.19 -6.48 4.45
N ARG A 138 -14.40 -5.55 5.39
CA ARG A 138 -13.63 -5.42 6.64
C ARG A 138 -13.72 -6.68 7.49
N GLY A 139 -14.92 -7.12 7.82
CA GLY A 139 -15.14 -8.36 8.58
C GLY A 139 -14.52 -9.57 7.88
N TRP A 140 -14.66 -9.69 6.55
CA TRP A 140 -14.01 -10.77 5.78
C TRP A 140 -12.49 -10.76 5.91
N ALA A 141 -11.86 -9.59 5.77
CA ALA A 141 -10.41 -9.47 5.80
C ALA A 141 -9.85 -9.78 7.19
N LYS A 142 -10.51 -9.29 8.26
CA LYS A 142 -10.11 -9.56 9.64
C LYS A 142 -10.19 -11.05 9.98
N ARG A 143 -11.25 -11.76 9.55
CA ARG A 143 -11.35 -13.23 9.73
C ARG A 143 -10.24 -14.01 9.03
N ARG A 144 -9.67 -13.46 7.95
CA ARG A 144 -8.64 -14.11 7.15
C ARG A 144 -7.23 -13.58 7.40
N ARG A 145 -7.05 -12.66 8.35
CA ARG A 145 -5.78 -11.96 8.62
C ARG A 145 -5.19 -11.35 7.35
N GLN A 146 -6.05 -10.68 6.58
CA GLN A 146 -5.70 -10.04 5.31
C GLN A 146 -5.75 -8.52 5.44
N VAL A 147 -4.85 -7.85 4.75
CA VAL A 147 -4.78 -6.41 4.58
C VAL A 147 -5.16 -6.06 3.15
N GLN A 148 -5.71 -4.85 2.95
CA GLN A 148 -6.20 -4.44 1.64
C GLN A 148 -5.65 -3.08 1.22
N ARG A 149 -5.44 -2.95 -0.09
CA ARG A 149 -4.94 -1.73 -0.74
C ARG A 149 -5.73 -0.49 -0.35
N TYR A 150 -7.05 -0.61 -0.37
CA TYR A 150 -7.93 0.53 -0.10
C TYR A 150 -7.71 1.09 1.30
N TRP A 151 -7.60 0.25 2.32
CA TRP A 151 -7.39 0.73 3.69
C TRP A 151 -5.99 1.29 3.91
N HIS A 152 -4.98 0.72 3.27
CA HIS A 152 -3.65 1.32 3.26
C HIS A 152 -3.71 2.75 2.71
N ALA A 153 -4.30 2.94 1.52
CA ALA A 153 -4.44 4.25 0.92
C ALA A 153 -5.21 5.21 1.84
N GLU A 154 -6.38 4.81 2.33
CA GLU A 154 -7.26 5.60 3.22
C GLU A 154 -6.59 6.05 4.52
N ASN A 155 -5.84 5.16 5.16
CA ASN A 155 -5.40 5.36 6.54
C ASN A 155 -3.96 5.86 6.67
N VAL A 156 -3.07 5.55 5.72
CA VAL A 156 -1.64 5.86 5.88
C VAL A 156 -1.36 7.36 6.02
N GLY A 157 -2.17 8.21 5.37
CA GLY A 157 -2.06 9.67 5.50
C GLY A 157 -2.53 10.24 6.83
N LEU A 158 -3.29 9.48 7.62
CA LEU A 158 -3.75 9.87 8.95
C LEU A 158 -2.69 9.61 10.03
N LEU A 159 -1.72 8.75 9.73
CA LEU A 159 -0.65 8.40 10.65
C LEU A 159 0.48 9.45 10.63
N PRO A 160 1.09 9.74 11.79
CA PRO A 160 2.22 10.63 11.87
C PRO A 160 3.48 9.96 11.30
N PHE A 161 4.27 10.73 10.55
CA PHE A 161 5.61 10.37 10.16
C PHE A 161 6.55 10.48 11.38
N THR A 162 7.22 9.39 11.73
CA THR A 162 8.05 9.33 12.96
C THR A 162 9.50 8.92 12.71
N ASP A 163 9.82 8.35 11.54
CA ASP A 163 11.12 7.72 11.29
C ASP A 163 12.22 8.71 10.85
N LYS A 164 13.01 9.19 11.82
CA LYS A 164 14.12 10.12 11.57
C LYS A 164 15.17 9.58 10.61
N ARG A 165 15.47 8.28 10.66
CA ARG A 165 16.56 7.69 9.87
C ARG A 165 16.13 7.48 8.43
N MET A 166 14.88 7.06 8.24
CA MET A 166 14.30 6.95 6.91
C MET A 166 14.18 8.33 6.25
N ALA A 167 13.75 9.37 6.97
CA ALA A 167 13.74 10.74 6.45
C ALA A 167 15.15 11.21 6.01
N ALA A 168 16.14 11.02 6.89
CA ALA A 168 17.52 11.42 6.62
C ALA A 168 18.12 10.69 5.39
N SER A 169 17.68 9.46 5.11
CA SER A 169 18.19 8.67 3.98
C SER A 169 17.91 9.28 2.60
N ILE A 170 16.90 10.15 2.50
CA ILE A 170 16.55 10.89 1.28
C ILE A 170 16.82 12.40 1.42
N GLY A 171 17.60 12.81 2.42
CA GLY A 171 17.94 14.22 2.65
C GLY A 171 16.77 15.08 3.13
N CYS A 172 15.73 14.48 3.74
CA CYS A 172 14.59 15.20 4.31
C CYS A 172 14.60 15.12 5.84
N THR A 173 13.88 16.04 6.48
CA THR A 173 13.55 16.00 7.90
C THR A 173 12.17 15.37 8.12
N VAL A 174 11.93 14.90 9.35
CA VAL A 174 10.61 14.41 9.78
C VAL A 174 9.54 15.48 9.62
N ALA A 175 9.85 16.74 9.97
CA ALA A 175 8.89 17.83 9.88
C ALA A 175 8.47 18.10 8.43
N GLU A 176 9.42 18.10 7.50
CA GLU A 176 9.13 18.24 6.07
C GLU A 176 8.21 17.13 5.58
N LEU A 177 8.57 15.86 5.82
CA LEU A 177 7.75 14.73 5.37
C LEU A 177 6.37 14.68 6.04
N GLN A 178 6.27 15.02 7.33
CA GLN A 178 5.00 15.10 8.05
C GLN A 178 4.03 16.09 7.39
N SER A 179 4.54 17.26 6.98
CA SER A 179 3.74 18.32 6.35
C SER A 179 3.28 18.01 4.92
N LEU A 180 3.92 17.05 4.26
CA LEU A 180 3.56 16.68 2.89
C LEU A 180 2.30 15.81 2.88
N PRO A 181 1.32 16.11 2.02
CA PRO A 181 0.20 15.19 1.81
C PRO A 181 0.70 13.88 1.22
N ILE A 182 0.04 12.77 1.53
CA ILE A 182 0.32 11.49 0.89
C ILE A 182 -0.09 11.54 -0.57
N ASN A 183 0.86 11.21 -1.45
CA ASN A 183 0.57 10.95 -2.86
C ASN A 183 -0.21 9.62 -2.97
N PRO A 184 -1.47 9.63 -3.47
CA PRO A 184 -2.27 8.40 -3.57
C PRO A 184 -1.58 7.30 -4.38
N ARG A 185 -0.82 7.69 -5.41
CA ARG A 185 -0.07 6.73 -6.24
C ARG A 185 1.07 6.09 -5.48
N ALA A 186 1.76 6.84 -4.63
CA ALA A 186 2.82 6.27 -3.81
C ALA A 186 2.26 5.23 -2.82
N ALA A 187 1.07 5.46 -2.26
CA ALA A 187 0.39 4.46 -1.45
C ALA A 187 0.05 3.19 -2.25
N ASP A 188 -0.33 3.34 -3.52
CA ASP A 188 -0.57 2.21 -4.43
C ASP A 188 0.71 1.45 -4.80
N VAL A 189 1.80 2.16 -5.11
CA VAL A 189 3.12 1.56 -5.42
C VAL A 189 3.65 0.79 -4.21
N VAL A 190 3.57 1.39 -3.02
CA VAL A 190 3.95 0.70 -1.78
C VAL A 190 3.09 -0.56 -1.58
N PHE A 191 1.79 -0.49 -1.81
CA PHE A 191 0.94 -1.68 -1.65
C PHE A 191 1.18 -2.76 -2.71
N ASP A 192 1.53 -2.39 -3.95
CA ASP A 192 1.98 -3.34 -4.97
C ASP A 192 3.19 -4.12 -4.45
N ALA A 193 4.19 -3.40 -3.93
CA ALA A 193 5.37 -4.00 -3.31
C ALA A 193 5.00 -4.89 -2.10
N LEU A 194 3.94 -4.59 -1.35
CA LEU A 194 3.49 -5.46 -0.25
C LEU A 194 2.86 -6.77 -0.76
N SER A 195 2.02 -6.70 -1.81
CA SER A 195 1.02 -7.75 -2.04
C SER A 195 1.39 -8.90 -2.97
N ARG A 196 2.51 -8.84 -3.72
CA ARG A 196 2.96 -9.82 -4.76
C ARG A 196 1.94 -10.18 -5.85
N SER A 197 0.68 -9.80 -5.67
CA SER A 197 -0.46 -10.27 -6.43
C SER A 197 -1.29 -9.07 -6.86
N GLN A 198 -1.90 -9.17 -8.04
CA GLN A 198 -2.76 -8.11 -8.55
C GLN A 198 -4.11 -8.02 -7.82
N ALA A 199 -4.35 -8.86 -6.80
CA ALA A 199 -5.61 -8.91 -6.07
C ALA A 199 -5.81 -7.69 -5.14
N GLY A 200 -4.75 -6.93 -4.84
CA GLY A 200 -4.83 -5.78 -3.91
C GLY A 200 -5.15 -6.20 -2.48
N ILE A 201 -4.78 -7.43 -2.13
CA ILE A 201 -4.95 -8.07 -0.84
C ILE A 201 -3.66 -8.83 -0.53
N THR A 202 -3.21 -8.85 0.72
CA THR A 202 -2.08 -9.66 1.19
C THR A 202 -2.23 -10.01 2.67
N GLU A 203 -1.44 -10.96 3.17
CA GLU A 203 -1.46 -11.34 4.58
C GLU A 203 -0.83 -10.25 5.46
N GLU A 204 -1.37 -10.07 6.67
CA GLU A 204 -0.86 -9.09 7.66
C GLU A 204 0.63 -9.28 7.95
N GLU A 205 1.03 -10.52 8.20
CA GLU A 205 2.41 -10.87 8.55
C GLU A 205 3.36 -10.64 7.37
N THR A 206 2.96 -11.06 6.16
CA THR A 206 3.75 -10.80 4.95
C THR A 206 3.92 -9.31 4.66
N ALA A 207 2.89 -8.49 4.92
CA ALA A 207 3.00 -7.04 4.74
C ALA A 207 4.05 -6.42 5.68
N ASP A 208 4.01 -6.79 6.96
CA ASP A 208 4.96 -6.30 7.97
C ASP A 208 6.39 -6.80 7.67
N GLU A 209 6.55 -8.07 7.32
CA GLU A 209 7.84 -8.67 6.93
C GLU A 209 8.48 -7.96 5.74
N ARG A 210 7.72 -7.68 4.67
CA ARG A 210 8.25 -6.99 3.49
C ARG A 210 8.62 -5.55 3.78
N ARG A 211 7.78 -4.82 4.52
CA ARG A 211 8.10 -3.46 4.95
C ARG A 211 9.39 -3.42 5.76
N ALA A 212 9.61 -4.39 6.65
CA ALA A 212 10.87 -4.50 7.38
C ALA A 212 12.06 -4.75 6.45
N GLY A 213 11.87 -5.55 5.39
CA GLY A 213 12.88 -5.81 4.36
C GLY A 213 13.34 -4.61 3.54
N TRP A 214 12.56 -3.52 3.49
CA TRP A 214 12.92 -2.27 2.79
C TRP A 214 13.68 -1.28 3.66
N THR A 215 14.14 -1.73 4.83
CA THR A 215 14.93 -0.94 5.75
C THR A 215 16.30 -1.59 5.92
N THR A 216 17.36 -0.83 5.69
CA THR A 216 18.73 -1.28 5.94
C THR A 216 18.96 -1.52 7.44
N ALA A 217 20.04 -2.23 7.81
CA ALA A 217 20.43 -2.41 9.21
C ALA A 217 20.64 -1.07 9.97
N GLY A 218 20.92 0.02 9.24
CA GLY A 218 21.05 1.37 9.78
C GLY A 218 19.72 2.07 10.04
N GLY A 219 18.58 1.55 9.57
CA GLY A 219 17.28 2.23 9.62
C GLY A 219 17.02 3.17 8.43
N ALA A 220 17.91 3.19 7.43
CA ALA A 220 17.72 3.95 6.20
C ALA A 220 16.85 3.18 5.20
N PHE A 221 16.16 3.88 4.31
CA PHE A 221 15.39 3.27 3.23
C PHE A 221 16.31 2.51 2.26
N ASP A 222 15.96 1.25 1.99
CA ASP A 222 16.63 0.40 1.01
C ASP A 222 15.84 0.41 -0.29
N ALA A 223 16.17 1.35 -1.18
CA ALA A 223 15.51 1.49 -2.48
C ALA A 223 15.68 0.25 -3.36
N GLN A 224 16.81 -0.44 -3.27
CA GLN A 224 17.09 -1.62 -4.09
C GLN A 224 16.22 -2.80 -3.65
N ALA A 225 16.09 -3.00 -2.33
CA ALA A 225 15.19 -4.02 -1.79
C ALA A 225 13.72 -3.70 -2.11
N PHE A 226 13.33 -2.42 -2.03
CA PHE A 226 11.99 -1.98 -2.42
C PHE A 226 11.71 -2.21 -3.91
N GLU A 227 12.63 -1.83 -4.79
CA GLU A 227 12.49 -1.99 -6.24
C GLU A 227 12.45 -3.46 -6.67
N ALA A 228 13.22 -4.32 -6.02
CA ALA A 228 13.18 -5.76 -6.27
C ALA A 228 11.83 -6.42 -5.91
N ASP A 229 11.03 -5.75 -5.07
CA ASP A 229 9.75 -6.24 -4.56
C ASP A 229 8.53 -5.72 -5.33
N LEU A 230 8.71 -4.74 -6.22
CA LEU A 230 7.70 -4.14 -7.12
C LEU A 230 7.36 -5.05 -8.32
#